data_AF-A0A7W1MQE7-F1
#
_entry.id   AF-A0A7W1MQE7-F1
#
_cell.length_a   1.000
_cell.length_b   1.000
_cell.length_c   1.000
_cell.angle_alpha   90.00
_cell.angle_beta   90.00
_cell.angle_gamma   90.00
#
_symmetry.space_group_name_H-M   'P 1'
#
loop_
_entity.id
_entity.type
_entity.pdbx_description
1 polymer ?
#
loop_
_entity_poly.entity_id
_entity_poly.type
_entity_poly.pdbx_seq_one_letter_code
_entity_poly.pdbx_strand_id
1 'polypeptide(L)' 'VLEYDRSSPAFRELITMSKYKNYPGFGQAHQGYILLQYHGNKVSFRNIRIKQLQ' A
#
# COMPACT_ATOMS: atom_id res chain seq x y z
N VAL A 1 1.43 11.20 -10.76
CA VAL A 1 0.39 10.17 -10.58
C VAL A 1 0.76 9.01 -11.48
N LEU A 2 0.68 7.77 -11.01
CA LEU A 2 1.18 6.58 -11.70
C LEU A 2 0.22 5.40 -11.48
N GLU A 3 0.34 4.38 -12.33
CA GLU A 3 -0.46 3.15 -12.28
C GLU A 3 0.47 1.92 -12.33
N TYR A 4 0.10 0.84 -11.64
CA TYR A 4 0.83 -0.42 -11.65
C TYR A 4 -0.09 -1.59 -11.27
N ASP A 5 0.25 -2.77 -11.78
CA ASP A 5 -0.36 -4.03 -11.40
C ASP A 5 0.48 -4.74 -10.32
N ARG A 6 -0.09 -4.85 -9.11
CA ARG A 6 0.53 -5.51 -7.96
C ARG A 6 0.68 -7.02 -8.13
N SER A 7 -0.04 -7.63 -9.08
CA SER A 7 0.05 -9.05 -9.40
C SER A 7 1.11 -9.34 -10.47
N SER A 8 1.72 -8.32 -11.07
CA SER A 8 2.72 -8.47 -12.13
C SER A 8 4.06 -9.04 -11.63
N PRO A 9 4.82 -9.77 -12.48
CA PRO A 9 6.19 -10.16 -12.18
C PRO A 9 7.10 -8.97 -11.85
N ALA A 10 6.94 -7.85 -12.57
CA ALA A 10 7.72 -6.63 -12.35
C ALA A 10 7.51 -6.06 -10.94
N PHE A 11 6.29 -6.04 -10.42
CA PHE A 11 6.03 -5.59 -9.06
C PHE A 11 6.71 -6.48 -8.01
N ARG A 12 6.70 -7.80 -8.21
CA ARG A 12 7.41 -8.75 -7.34
C ARG A 12 8.91 -8.51 -7.34
N GLU A 13 9.50 -8.25 -8.49
CA GLU A 13 10.92 -7.91 -8.60
C GLU A 13 11.26 -6.60 -7.87
N LEU A 14 10.42 -5.57 -7.98
CA LEU A 14 10.61 -4.32 -7.25
C LEU A 14 10.59 -4.53 -5.72
N ILE A 15 9.77 -5.47 -5.21
CA ILE A 15 9.74 -5.78 -3.77
C ILE A 15 11.09 -6.32 -3.30
N THR A 16 11.76 -7.18 -4.08
CA THR A 16 13.05 -7.80 -3.68
C THR A 16 14.17 -6.76 -3.54
N MET A 17 14.07 -5.64 -4.27
CA MET A 17 15.00 -4.52 -4.21
C MET A 17 14.61 -3.45 -3.17
N SER A 18 13.43 -3.57 -2.55
CA SER A 18 12.91 -2.58 -1.61
C SER A 18 13.31 -2.86 -0.16
N LYS A 19 13.04 -1.89 0.74
CA LYS A 19 13.14 -2.11 2.19
C LYS A 19 12.22 -3.21 2.73
N TYR A 20 11.24 -3.65 1.94
CA TYR A 20 10.27 -4.68 2.31
C TYR A 20 10.66 -6.10 1.87
N LYS A 21 11.85 -6.28 1.26
CA LYS A 21 12.33 -7.57 0.75
C LYS A 21 12.28 -8.74 1.75
N ASN A 22 12.38 -8.44 3.04
CA ASN A 22 12.37 -9.44 4.12
C ASN A 22 10.97 -9.67 4.72
N TYR A 23 9.90 -9.10 4.14
CA TYR A 23 8.52 -9.27 4.61
C TYR A 23 7.75 -10.17 3.63
N PRO A 24 7.58 -11.47 3.95
CA PRO A 24 6.88 -12.41 3.09
C PRO A 24 5.47 -11.92 2.77
N GLY A 25 5.10 -11.90 1.47
CA GLY A 25 3.77 -11.49 1.02
C GLY A 25 3.48 -9.98 1.09
N PHE A 26 4.49 -9.14 1.33
CA PHE A 26 4.30 -7.69 1.32
C PHE A 26 3.68 -7.20 0.01
N GLY A 27 2.61 -6.41 0.10
CA GLY A 27 1.92 -5.86 -1.07
C GLY A 27 1.13 -6.87 -1.90
N GLN A 28 0.92 -8.10 -1.41
CA GLN A 28 0.22 -9.16 -2.16
C GLN A 28 -1.19 -9.48 -1.63
N ALA A 29 -1.57 -8.97 -0.46
CA ALA A 29 -2.92 -9.18 0.07
C ALA A 29 -4.00 -8.52 -0.83
N HIS A 30 -5.08 -9.25 -1.09
CA HIS A 30 -6.23 -8.78 -1.88
C HIS A 30 -7.13 -7.80 -1.12
N GLN A 31 -7.12 -7.86 0.21
CA GLN A 31 -7.93 -7.03 1.09
C GLN A 31 -7.15 -6.65 2.36
N GLY A 32 -7.56 -5.57 3.00
CA GLY A 32 -6.95 -5.08 4.23
C GLY A 32 -7.55 -3.76 4.69
N TYR A 33 -6.95 -3.19 5.74
CA TYR A 33 -7.38 -1.92 6.30
C TYR A 33 -6.71 -0.72 5.60
N ILE A 34 -7.37 0.43 5.65
CA ILE A 34 -6.75 1.71 5.30
C ILE A 34 -6.07 2.29 6.54
N LEU A 35 -4.79 2.61 6.38
CA LEU A 35 -3.93 3.14 7.45
C LEU A 35 -3.68 4.63 7.21
N LEU A 36 -3.96 5.46 8.21
CA LEU A 36 -3.53 6.85 8.26
C LEU A 36 -2.31 6.94 9.16
N GLN A 37 -1.14 7.18 8.56
CA GLN A 37 0.10 7.23 9.33
C GLN A 37 0.38 8.63 9.86
N TYR A 38 0.94 8.68 11.06
CA TYR A 38 1.60 9.84 11.64
C TYR A 38 3.10 9.52 11.76
N HIS A 39 3.95 10.47 11.39
CA HIS A 39 5.40 10.30 11.44
C HIS A 39 6.11 11.54 12.03
N GLY A 40 5.64 12.00 13.20
CA GLY A 40 6.36 12.99 14.03
C GLY A 40 5.91 14.45 13.90
N ASN A 41 4.89 14.76 13.08
CA ASN A 41 4.39 16.12 12.90
C ASN A 41 2.86 16.19 12.96
N LYS A 42 2.30 17.24 13.59
CA LYS A 42 0.85 17.39 13.76
C LYS A 42 0.14 17.26 12.41
N VAL A 43 -0.83 16.36 12.36
CA VAL A 43 -1.70 16.14 11.20
C VAL A 43 -3.15 16.07 11.67
N SER A 44 -4.09 16.49 10.83
CA SER A 44 -5.52 16.43 11.12
C SER A 44 -6.28 16.00 9.87
N PHE A 45 -7.14 14.99 10.00
CA PHE A 45 -7.92 14.44 8.89
C PHE A 45 -9.41 14.71 9.13
N ARG A 46 -10.17 14.97 8.06
CA ARG A 46 -11.63 15.08 8.10
C ARG A 46 -12.22 14.62 6.76
N ASN A 47 -13.51 14.31 6.73
CA ASN A 47 -14.25 13.91 5.53
C ASN A 47 -13.68 12.66 4.80
N ILE A 48 -13.19 11.67 5.56
CA ILE A 48 -12.71 10.40 4.98
C ILE A 48 -13.92 9.53 4.67
N ARG A 49 -14.12 9.24 3.38
CA ARG A 49 -15.25 8.45 2.88
C ARG A 49 -14.74 7.38 1.92
N ILE A 50 -15.41 6.24 1.89
CA ILE A 50 -15.09 5.10 1.03
C ILE A 50 -16.30 4.77 0.18
N LYS A 51 -16.05 4.51 -1.11
CA LYS A 51 -16.97 3.81 -1.99
C LYS A 51 -16.40 2.41 -2.20
N GLN A 52 -17.15 1.39 -1.81
CA GLN A 52 -16.78 0.01 -2.13
C GLN A 52 -16.98 -0.22 -3.64
N LEU A 53 -16.03 -0.92 -4.24
CA LEU A 53 -16.06 -1.36 -5.63
C LEU A 53 -16.37 -2.86 -5.66
N GLN A 54 -17.04 -3.32 -6.72
CA GLN A 54 -17.35 -4.73 -6.94
C GLN A 54 -16.21 -5.45 -7.65
#